data_AF-A0AA42AYB6-F1
#
_entry.id   AF-A0AA42AYB6-F1
#
_cell.length_a   1.000
_cell.length_b   1.000
_cell.length_c   1.000
_cell.angle_alpha   90.00
_cell.angle_beta   90.00
_cell.angle_gamma   90.00
#
_symmetry.space_group_name_H-M   'P 1'
#
loop_
_entity.id
_entity.type
_entity.pdbx_description
1 polymer ?
#
loop_
_entity_poly.entity_id
_entity_poly.type
_entity_poly.pdbx_seq_one_letter_code
_entity_poly.pdbx_strand_id
1 'polypeptide(L)'
;MYKQKQFVLLVAKKRSHLQGVLVFKGMHIVVFLMIKNKEMVDMKVAHCFIANNIPFNVIQTPTCIAMAKAISDYGVGYVLPSYSTLRGKLVPDSKTEVEAYIEKVKESWSVTGCTLMSDIWTDVKRKSFLNVVAYSPKGDVFLKSFERSDHRNTGVYIRDTLMSVIDEVGADNVTQIVADNASNYNLAGRLIMADHPHIIKTKCAAHGVQLLLEDYYKKVGWVKAIYNKAKSMYDYLYRHHTVLSLMRQYTGKDLREYSSTRFSSYFLMIQSILEVEDGLRNLVASPDWRGMQLSRTIEAVDVKDIIQGTKFLG
;
A
#
# COMPACT_ATOMS: atom_id res chain seq x y z
N MET A 1 19.75 19.61 -62.59
CA MET A 1 20.93 19.97 -61.75
C MET A 1 20.44 20.36 -60.35
N TYR A 2 20.09 19.36 -59.52
CA TYR A 2 19.57 19.57 -58.17
C TYR A 2 20.72 19.74 -57.18
N LYS A 3 20.90 20.93 -56.60
CA LYS A 3 21.88 21.17 -55.52
C LYS A 3 21.34 20.61 -54.21
N GLN A 4 22.01 19.59 -53.66
CA GLN A 4 21.85 19.15 -52.27
C GLN A 4 22.06 20.35 -51.32
N LYS A 5 21.06 20.66 -50.50
CA LYS A 5 21.22 21.61 -49.38
C LYS A 5 21.98 20.88 -48.27
N GLN A 6 23.28 21.18 -48.12
CA GLN A 6 24.07 20.74 -46.97
C GLN A 6 23.53 21.40 -45.69
N PHE A 7 23.31 20.58 -44.66
CA PHE A 7 23.02 21.01 -43.30
C PHE A 7 24.36 21.23 -42.58
N VAL A 8 24.51 22.35 -41.87
CA VAL A 8 25.68 22.60 -41.02
C VAL A 8 25.18 22.78 -39.60
N LEU A 9 25.50 21.82 -38.72
CA LEU A 9 25.27 21.92 -37.29
C LEU A 9 26.51 22.57 -36.66
N LEU A 10 26.42 23.85 -36.30
CA LEU A 10 27.47 24.55 -35.55
C LEU A 10 27.22 24.37 -34.05
N VAL A 11 28.03 23.54 -33.40
CA VAL A 11 28.03 23.38 -31.93
C VAL A 11 29.21 24.17 -31.37
N ALA A 12 28.96 25.33 -30.78
CA ALA A 12 29.98 26.08 -30.06
C ALA A 12 29.98 25.68 -28.58
N LYS A 13 31.09 25.09 -28.11
CA LYS A 13 31.28 24.69 -26.70
C LYS A 13 32.03 25.80 -25.97
N LYS A 14 31.32 26.64 -25.20
CA LYS A 14 31.93 27.46 -24.14
C LYS A 14 31.24 27.13 -22.81
N ARG A 15 32.05 26.98 -21.76
CA ARG A 15 31.66 26.48 -20.43
C ARG A 15 30.31 27.05 -19.96
N SER A 16 29.46 26.15 -19.45
CA SER A 16 28.17 26.30 -18.75
C SER A 16 26.85 26.31 -19.54
N HIS A 17 26.79 26.57 -20.85
CA HIS A 17 25.53 26.39 -21.61
C HIS A 17 25.77 25.92 -23.05
N LEU A 18 25.12 24.83 -23.46
CA LEU A 18 25.05 24.39 -24.86
C LEU A 18 23.88 25.13 -25.54
N GLN A 19 24.19 26.00 -26.50
CA GLN A 19 23.22 26.61 -27.40
C GLN A 19 23.35 25.97 -28.79
N GLY A 20 22.29 25.34 -29.28
CA GLY A 20 22.18 24.91 -30.66
C GLY A 20 21.28 25.86 -31.44
N VAL A 21 21.77 26.43 -32.53
CA VAL A 21 20.96 27.26 -33.45
C VAL A 21 20.75 26.45 -34.73
N LEU A 22 19.50 26.16 -35.09
CA LEU A 22 19.16 25.61 -36.41
C LEU A 22 18.84 26.78 -37.35
N VAL A 23 19.74 27.09 -38.29
CA VAL A 23 19.53 28.19 -39.23
C VAL A 23 18.90 27.66 -40.52
N PHE A 24 17.62 27.97 -40.72
CA PHE A 24 17.00 27.87 -42.05
C PHE A 24 17.38 29.12 -42.85
N LYS A 25 17.95 28.95 -44.05
CA LYS A 25 18.24 30.07 -44.96
C LYS A 25 16.97 30.91 -45.17
N GLY A 26 16.96 32.11 -44.60
CA GLY A 26 15.99 33.17 -44.90
C GLY A 26 14.89 33.43 -43.87
N MET A 27 14.80 32.69 -42.75
CA MET A 27 13.79 32.98 -41.72
C MET A 27 14.37 32.66 -40.34
N HIS A 28 14.59 33.70 -39.53
CA HIS A 28 15.05 33.57 -38.15
C HIS A 28 13.90 33.05 -37.27
N ILE A 29 13.62 31.75 -37.32
CA ILE A 29 12.82 31.08 -36.28
C ILE A 29 13.78 30.60 -35.21
N VAL A 30 13.84 31.33 -34.10
CA VAL A 30 14.55 30.87 -32.90
C VAL A 30 13.65 29.87 -32.18
N VAL A 31 13.75 28.58 -32.53
CA VAL A 31 13.19 27.51 -31.70
C VAL A 31 14.14 27.31 -30.53
N PHE A 32 13.79 27.88 -29.38
CA PHE A 32 14.57 27.72 -28.15
C PHE A 32 14.36 26.29 -27.62
N LEU A 33 15.26 25.37 -27.96
CA LEU A 33 15.27 24.04 -27.37
C LEU A 33 15.80 24.16 -25.93
N MET A 34 14.91 24.39 -24.96
CA MET A 34 15.24 24.32 -23.54
C MET A 34 15.66 22.88 -23.22
N ILE A 35 16.96 22.64 -23.06
CA ILE A 35 17.45 21.41 -22.44
C ILE A 35 16.99 21.45 -20.97
N LYS A 36 15.86 20.82 -20.68
CA LYS A 36 15.30 20.72 -19.33
C LYS A 36 16.27 19.92 -18.49
N ASN A 37 16.97 20.58 -17.55
CA ASN A 37 17.85 19.90 -16.61
C ASN A 37 17.01 19.07 -15.65
N LYS A 38 16.91 17.76 -15.93
CA LYS A 38 16.12 16.80 -15.15
C LYS A 38 16.51 16.81 -13.67
N GLU A 39 17.80 16.83 -13.36
CA GLU A 39 18.30 16.79 -11.98
C GLU A 39 17.81 17.99 -11.17
N MET A 40 17.73 19.17 -11.78
CA MET A 40 17.20 20.37 -11.12
C MET A 40 15.70 20.24 -10.81
N VAL A 41 14.94 19.64 -11.72
CA VAL A 41 13.50 19.37 -11.51
C VAL A 41 13.32 18.33 -10.41
N ASP A 42 14.08 17.24 -10.46
CA ASP A 42 14.05 16.17 -9.45
C ASP A 42 14.36 16.72 -8.05
N MET A 43 15.36 17.61 -7.92
CA MET A 43 15.69 18.26 -6.65
C MET A 43 14.56 19.15 -6.12
N LYS A 44 13.84 19.87 -6.99
CA LYS A 44 12.66 20.65 -6.57
C LYS A 44 11.52 19.76 -6.09
N VAL A 45 11.29 18.62 -6.74
CA VAL A 45 10.33 17.61 -6.29
C VAL A 45 10.74 17.06 -4.93
N ALA A 46 12.02 16.69 -4.75
CA ALA A 46 12.54 16.19 -3.48
C ALA A 46 12.36 17.21 -2.34
N HIS A 47 12.70 18.48 -2.57
CA HIS A 47 12.50 19.54 -1.59
C HIS A 47 11.03 19.70 -1.19
N CYS A 48 10.11 19.63 -2.15
CA CYS A 48 8.67 19.70 -1.88
C CYS A 48 8.22 18.55 -0.96
N PHE A 49 8.66 17.32 -1.25
CA PHE A 49 8.27 16.15 -0.46
C PHE A 49 8.84 16.23 0.97
N ILE A 50 10.12 16.57 1.10
CA ILE A 50 10.79 16.67 2.41
C ILE A 50 10.17 17.79 3.25
N ALA A 51 10.01 18.99 2.69
CA ALA A 51 9.51 20.15 3.43
C ALA A 51 8.05 19.99 3.90
N ASN A 52 7.24 19.20 3.19
CA ASN A 52 5.82 18.99 3.50
C ASN A 52 5.54 17.60 4.13
N ASN A 53 6.59 16.85 4.50
CA ASN A 53 6.48 15.50 5.06
C ASN A 53 5.60 14.57 4.20
N ILE A 54 5.74 14.66 2.87
CA ILE A 54 5.00 13.81 1.93
C ILE A 54 5.74 12.47 1.83
N PRO A 55 5.07 11.34 2.10
CA PRO A 55 5.66 10.01 1.93
C PRO A 55 6.22 9.79 0.51
N PHE A 56 7.45 9.28 0.39
CA PHE A 56 8.12 9.14 -0.90
C PHE A 56 7.41 8.19 -1.87
N ASN A 57 6.64 7.22 -1.36
CA ASN A 57 5.82 6.34 -2.20
C ASN A 57 4.74 7.09 -3.01
N VAL A 58 4.36 8.32 -2.62
CA VAL A 58 3.41 9.15 -3.37
C VAL A 58 3.89 9.40 -4.81
N ILE A 59 5.21 9.46 -5.06
CA ILE A 59 5.76 9.70 -6.41
C ILE A 59 5.37 8.60 -7.43
N GLN A 60 5.05 7.40 -6.93
CA GLN A 60 4.68 6.25 -7.75
C GLN A 60 3.17 6.18 -8.00
N THR A 61 2.38 7.03 -7.35
CA THR A 61 0.92 6.99 -7.48
C THR A 61 0.47 7.50 -8.85
N PRO A 62 -0.58 6.90 -9.47
CA PRO A 62 -1.12 7.36 -10.74
C PRO A 62 -1.52 8.84 -10.71
N THR A 63 -2.04 9.33 -9.59
CA THR A 63 -2.46 10.73 -9.40
C THR A 63 -1.27 11.70 -9.38
N CYS A 64 -0.17 11.37 -8.71
CA CYS A 64 1.04 12.20 -8.73
C CYS A 64 1.66 12.27 -10.13
N ILE A 65 1.72 11.13 -10.83
CA ILE A 65 2.22 11.06 -12.21
C ILE A 65 1.31 11.87 -13.15
N ALA A 66 -0.01 11.75 -13.02
CA ALA A 66 -0.98 12.51 -13.81
C ALA A 66 -0.86 14.02 -13.55
N MET A 67 -0.71 14.44 -12.29
CA MET A 67 -0.47 15.83 -11.92
C MET A 67 0.79 16.38 -12.59
N ALA A 68 1.92 15.66 -12.50
CA ALA A 68 3.19 16.09 -13.10
C ALA A 68 3.08 16.23 -14.64
N LYS A 69 2.39 15.29 -15.29
CA LYS A 69 2.12 15.35 -16.74
C LYS A 69 1.23 16.56 -17.09
N ALA A 70 0.12 16.75 -16.39
CA ALA A 70 -0.79 17.87 -16.63
C ALA A 70 -0.10 19.24 -16.50
N ILE A 71 0.76 19.40 -15.48
CA ILE A 71 1.58 20.62 -15.31
C ILE A 71 2.56 20.79 -16.47
N SER A 72 3.22 19.70 -16.89
CA SER A 72 4.15 19.72 -18.03
C SER A 72 3.46 20.06 -19.35
N ASP A 73 2.28 19.50 -19.58
CA ASP A 73 1.48 19.69 -20.80
C ASP A 73 0.93 21.11 -20.89
N TYR A 74 0.56 21.72 -19.76
CA TYR A 74 0.19 23.14 -19.70
C TYR A 74 1.38 24.06 -20.00
N GLY A 75 2.56 23.76 -19.47
CA GLY A 75 3.81 24.47 -19.75
C GLY A 75 4.08 25.69 -18.84
N VAL A 76 4.92 26.62 -19.33
CA VAL A 76 5.57 27.70 -18.53
C VAL A 76 4.59 28.65 -17.85
N GLY A 77 3.35 28.76 -18.35
CA GLY A 77 2.32 29.62 -17.77
C GLY A 77 1.56 29.02 -16.59
N TYR A 78 1.82 27.76 -16.21
CA TYR A 78 1.07 27.13 -15.13
C TYR A 78 1.42 27.75 -13.78
N VAL A 79 0.39 28.10 -13.01
CA VAL A 79 0.51 28.57 -11.64
C VAL A 79 -0.34 27.68 -10.76
N LEU A 80 0.20 27.25 -9.62
CA LEU A 80 -0.54 26.44 -8.65
C LEU A 80 -1.78 27.18 -8.16
N PRO A 81 -2.89 26.47 -7.91
CA PRO A 81 -4.09 27.09 -7.35
C PRO A 81 -3.79 27.68 -5.96
N SER A 82 -4.42 28.81 -5.65
CA SER A 82 -4.37 29.38 -4.30
C SER A 82 -5.02 28.46 -3.28
N TYR A 83 -4.69 28.62 -1.99
CA TYR A 83 -5.36 27.90 -0.90
C TYR A 83 -6.89 28.02 -0.97
N SER A 84 -7.39 29.24 -1.21
CA SER A 84 -8.83 29.52 -1.31
C SER A 84 -9.46 28.84 -2.51
N THR A 85 -8.77 28.79 -3.65
CA THR A 85 -9.24 28.08 -4.85
C THR A 85 -9.26 26.57 -4.63
N LEU A 86 -8.21 26.01 -4.05
CA LEU A 86 -8.12 24.58 -3.76
C LEU A 86 -9.23 24.14 -2.81
N ARG A 87 -9.37 24.83 -1.66
CA ARG A 87 -10.36 24.52 -0.62
C ARG A 87 -11.80 24.85 -1.04
N GLY A 88 -12.00 26.01 -1.66
CA GLY A 88 -13.34 26.55 -1.92
C GLY A 88 -13.95 26.15 -3.25
N LYS A 89 -13.15 25.63 -4.20
CA LYS A 89 -13.63 25.23 -5.52
C LYS A 89 -13.19 23.82 -5.89
N LEU A 90 -11.89 23.56 -5.99
CA LEU A 90 -11.40 22.29 -6.56
C LEU A 90 -11.76 21.05 -5.73
N VAL A 91 -11.68 21.14 -4.40
CA VAL A 91 -12.10 20.04 -3.51
C VAL A 91 -13.62 19.80 -3.59
N PRO A 92 -14.49 20.83 -3.49
CA PRO A 92 -15.92 20.68 -3.74
C PRO A 92 -16.27 20.12 -5.13
N ASP A 93 -15.60 20.58 -6.19
CA ASP A 93 -15.82 20.07 -7.55
C ASP A 93 -15.47 18.58 -7.64
N SER A 94 -14.32 18.17 -7.09
CA SER A 94 -13.93 16.76 -7.01
C SER A 94 -14.89 15.93 -6.17
N LYS A 95 -15.42 16.49 -5.07
CA LYS A 95 -16.47 15.83 -4.28
C LYS A 95 -17.72 15.59 -5.11
N THR A 96 -18.16 16.57 -5.89
CA THR A 96 -19.32 16.46 -6.77
C THR A 96 -19.15 15.36 -7.81
N GLU A 97 -17.94 15.24 -8.40
CA GLU A 97 -17.61 14.16 -9.33
C GLU A 97 -17.71 12.78 -8.67
N VAL A 98 -17.18 12.65 -7.45
CA VAL A 98 -17.26 11.41 -6.66
C VAL A 98 -18.71 11.08 -6.29
N GLU A 99 -19.51 12.08 -5.90
CA GLU A 99 -20.94 11.90 -5.60
C GLU A 99 -21.72 11.41 -6.83
N ALA A 100 -21.44 11.96 -8.01
CA ALA A 100 -22.05 11.50 -9.27
C ALA A 100 -21.66 10.06 -9.61
N TYR A 101 -20.40 9.66 -9.37
CA TYR A 101 -19.96 8.28 -9.50
C TYR A 101 -20.72 7.35 -8.54
N ILE A 102 -20.81 7.75 -7.26
CA ILE A 102 -21.52 6.97 -6.23
C ILE A 102 -22.98 6.77 -6.63
N GLU A 103 -23.67 7.82 -7.08
CA GLU A 103 -25.07 7.71 -7.47
C GLU A 103 -25.27 6.71 -8.62
N LYS A 104 -24.41 6.78 -9.65
CA LYS A 104 -24.43 5.82 -10.75
C LYS A 104 -24.20 4.37 -10.31
N VAL A 105 -23.35 4.15 -9.30
CA VAL A 105 -23.18 2.82 -8.71
C VAL A 105 -24.43 2.40 -7.93
N LYS A 106 -25.01 3.29 -7.14
CA LYS A 106 -26.24 3.05 -6.35
C LYS A 106 -27.45 2.71 -7.20
N GLU A 107 -27.68 3.46 -8.28
CA GLU A 107 -28.77 3.21 -9.24
C GLU A 107 -28.74 1.76 -9.78
N SER A 108 -27.54 1.19 -9.93
CA SER A 108 -27.36 -0.17 -10.44
C SER A 108 -27.79 -1.28 -9.48
N TRP A 109 -27.93 -0.99 -8.18
CA TRP A 109 -28.26 -2.00 -7.18
C TRP A 109 -29.67 -2.54 -7.31
N SER A 110 -30.60 -1.78 -7.89
CA SER A 110 -31.95 -2.25 -8.22
C SER A 110 -31.97 -3.43 -9.20
N VAL A 111 -30.93 -3.55 -10.03
CA VAL A 111 -30.80 -4.61 -11.04
C VAL A 111 -29.78 -5.67 -10.61
N THR A 112 -28.66 -5.23 -10.04
CA THR A 112 -27.52 -6.13 -9.74
C THR A 112 -27.50 -6.62 -8.29
N GLY A 113 -28.28 -5.98 -7.41
CA GLY A 113 -28.07 -6.06 -5.97
C GLY A 113 -26.72 -5.49 -5.55
N CYS A 114 -26.46 -5.53 -4.25
CA CYS A 114 -25.16 -5.24 -3.68
C CYS A 114 -24.83 -6.18 -2.52
N THR A 115 -23.53 -6.33 -2.28
CA THR A 115 -22.98 -7.04 -1.14
C THR A 115 -22.47 -6.04 -0.13
N LEU A 116 -22.97 -6.10 1.10
CA LEU A 116 -22.43 -5.31 2.21
C LEU A 116 -21.22 -6.02 2.80
N MET A 117 -20.06 -5.40 2.71
CA MET A 117 -18.83 -5.85 3.34
C MET A 117 -18.65 -5.06 4.65
N SER A 118 -18.56 -5.78 5.77
CA SER A 118 -18.36 -5.16 7.08
C SER A 118 -17.14 -5.71 7.77
N ASP A 119 -16.35 -4.79 8.33
CA ASP A 119 -15.18 -5.11 9.14
C ASP A 119 -15.11 -4.21 10.36
N ILE A 120 -14.64 -4.80 11.46
CA ILE A 120 -14.38 -4.09 12.70
C ILE A 120 -12.87 -3.99 12.87
N TRP A 121 -12.38 -2.76 12.98
CA TRP A 121 -10.99 -2.51 13.28
C TRP A 121 -10.85 -1.62 14.51
N THR A 122 -9.74 -1.77 15.22
CA THR A 122 -9.40 -0.96 16.39
C THR A 122 -8.15 -0.16 16.09
N ASP A 123 -8.21 1.14 16.32
CA ASP A 123 -7.10 2.05 16.12
C ASP A 123 -6.08 1.97 17.27
N VAL A 124 -4.94 2.65 17.08
CA VAL A 124 -3.85 2.70 18.07
C VAL A 124 -4.26 3.39 19.38
N LYS A 125 -5.34 4.18 19.36
CA LYS A 125 -5.93 4.84 20.53
C LYS A 125 -7.00 3.98 21.19
N ARG A 126 -7.13 2.71 20.79
CA ARG A 126 -8.12 1.73 21.24
C ARG A 126 -9.57 2.08 20.89
N LYS A 127 -9.80 3.07 20.02
CA LYS A 127 -11.12 3.32 19.45
C LYS A 127 -11.40 2.26 18.41
N SER A 128 -12.57 1.66 18.48
CA SER A 128 -12.96 0.67 17.49
C SER A 128 -14.00 1.24 16.55
N PHE A 129 -13.97 0.82 15.29
CA PHE A 129 -14.88 1.29 14.26
C PHE A 129 -15.47 0.10 13.50
N LEU A 130 -16.77 0.15 13.23
CA LEU A 130 -17.44 -0.75 12.30
C LEU A 130 -17.58 -0.02 10.98
N ASN A 131 -16.89 -0.51 9.94
CA ASN A 131 -16.99 0.04 8.60
C ASN A 131 -17.96 -0.80 7.77
N VAL A 132 -18.68 -0.14 6.86
CA VAL A 132 -19.56 -0.81 5.88
C VAL A 132 -19.27 -0.25 4.49
N VAL A 133 -18.97 -1.16 3.57
CA VAL A 133 -18.77 -0.89 2.14
C VAL A 133 -19.82 -1.69 1.36
N ALA A 134 -20.45 -1.09 0.36
CA ALA A 134 -21.27 -1.81 -0.60
C ALA A 134 -20.44 -2.12 -1.85
N TYR A 135 -20.41 -3.39 -2.23
CA TYR A 135 -19.82 -3.90 -3.46
C TYR A 135 -20.93 -4.20 -4.48
N SER A 136 -20.76 -3.77 -5.72
CA SER A 136 -21.51 -4.29 -6.87
C SER A 136 -20.61 -4.38 -8.11
N PRO A 137 -21.03 -5.05 -9.21
CA PRO A 137 -20.25 -5.10 -10.44
C PRO A 137 -19.95 -3.72 -11.06
N LYS A 138 -20.66 -2.66 -10.67
CA LYS A 138 -20.40 -1.28 -11.12
C LYS A 138 -19.36 -0.55 -10.28
N GLY A 139 -19.07 -1.03 -9.07
CA GLY A 139 -18.03 -0.50 -8.21
C GLY A 139 -18.32 -0.63 -6.73
N ASP A 140 -17.40 -0.07 -5.95
CA ASP A 140 -17.39 -0.11 -4.50
C ASP A 140 -17.71 1.26 -3.93
N VAL A 141 -18.61 1.29 -2.94
CA VAL A 141 -19.01 2.52 -2.26
C VAL A 141 -18.81 2.34 -0.77
N PHE A 142 -17.94 3.15 -0.18
CA PHE A 142 -17.87 3.28 1.27
C PHE A 142 -19.14 3.98 1.76
N LEU A 143 -19.92 3.29 2.59
CA LEU A 143 -21.20 3.81 3.09
C LEU A 143 -20.99 4.58 4.38
N LYS A 144 -20.53 3.89 5.43
CA LYS A 144 -20.47 4.43 6.79
C LYS A 144 -19.35 3.81 7.62
N SER A 145 -18.90 4.58 8.60
CA SER A 145 -18.11 4.10 9.73
C SER A 145 -18.82 4.48 11.02
N PHE A 146 -18.93 3.53 11.94
CA PHE A 146 -19.56 3.71 13.25
C PHE A 146 -18.50 3.58 14.33
N GLU A 147 -18.24 4.67 15.08
CA GLU A 147 -17.36 4.63 16.24
C GLU A 147 -18.02 3.82 17.38
N ARG A 148 -17.25 2.92 17.98
CA ARG A 148 -17.68 2.03 19.06
C ARG A 148 -17.41 2.71 20.40
N SER A 149 -18.44 2.77 21.25
CA SER A 149 -18.25 2.95 22.69
C SER A 149 -17.92 1.60 23.34
N ASP A 150 -17.11 1.61 24.41
CA ASP A 150 -16.43 0.44 24.99
C ASP A 150 -17.34 -0.75 25.44
N HIS A 151 -18.67 -0.66 25.32
CA HIS A 151 -19.63 -1.52 26.02
C HIS A 151 -20.58 -2.34 25.12
N ARG A 152 -20.41 -2.40 23.79
CA ARG A 152 -21.45 -2.98 22.89
C ARG A 152 -20.94 -3.85 21.74
N ASN A 153 -20.17 -4.90 22.04
CA ASN A 153 -19.81 -5.90 21.02
C ASN A 153 -20.77 -7.09 21.00
N THR A 154 -22.06 -6.84 21.19
CA THR A 154 -23.06 -7.90 21.05
C THR A 154 -23.37 -8.08 19.56
N GLY A 155 -23.71 -9.30 19.15
CA GLY A 155 -24.25 -9.51 17.81
C GLY A 155 -25.50 -8.68 17.52
N VAL A 156 -26.22 -8.26 18.56
CA VAL A 156 -27.39 -7.36 18.45
C VAL A 156 -26.97 -5.97 18.00
N TYR A 157 -25.94 -5.36 18.60
CA TYR A 157 -25.45 -4.05 18.17
C TYR A 157 -24.96 -4.06 16.71
N ILE A 158 -24.23 -5.11 16.32
CA ILE A 158 -23.78 -5.28 14.93
C ILE A 158 -24.99 -5.42 14.00
N ARG A 159 -26.00 -6.21 14.40
CA ARG A 159 -27.25 -6.35 13.64
C ARG A 159 -27.94 -5.01 13.44
N ASP A 160 -28.15 -4.23 14.51
CA ASP A 160 -28.86 -2.95 14.42
C ASP A 160 -28.10 -1.94 13.56
N THR A 161 -26.77 -1.94 13.67
CA THR A 161 -25.90 -1.09 12.85
C THR A 161 -26.02 -1.46 11.38
N LEU A 162 -25.92 -2.76 11.04
CA LEU A 162 -26.05 -3.22 9.66
C LEU A 162 -27.48 -3.00 9.13
N MET A 163 -28.51 -3.20 9.97
CA MET A 163 -29.89 -2.93 9.58
C MET A 163 -30.13 -1.47 9.23
N SER A 164 -29.58 -0.51 9.98
CA SER A 164 -29.68 0.91 9.59
C SER A 164 -29.07 1.19 8.21
N VAL A 165 -28.02 0.47 7.82
CA VAL A 165 -27.42 0.59 6.49
C VAL A 165 -28.27 -0.11 5.44
N ILE A 166 -28.83 -1.27 5.75
CA ILE A 166 -29.75 -2.00 4.87
C ILE A 166 -31.01 -1.17 4.60
N ASP A 167 -31.56 -0.49 5.61
CA ASP A 167 -32.73 0.39 5.46
C ASP A 167 -32.43 1.57 4.53
N GLU A 168 -31.23 2.17 4.63
CA GLU A 168 -30.81 3.26 3.75
C GLU A 168 -30.51 2.82 2.32
N VAL A 169 -29.99 1.60 2.14
CA VAL A 169 -29.72 1.01 0.82
C VAL A 169 -31.00 0.48 0.17
N GLY A 170 -32.00 0.10 0.98
CA GLY A 170 -33.17 -0.67 0.59
C GLY A 170 -32.89 -2.17 0.66
N ALA A 171 -33.65 -2.90 1.48
CA ALA A 171 -33.42 -4.33 1.72
C ALA A 171 -33.47 -5.18 0.45
N ASP A 172 -34.29 -4.82 -0.53
CA ASP A 172 -34.39 -5.52 -1.82
C ASP A 172 -33.14 -5.36 -2.70
N ASN A 173 -32.36 -4.29 -2.47
CA ASN A 173 -31.11 -4.04 -3.16
C ASN A 173 -29.94 -4.82 -2.52
N VAL A 174 -30.10 -5.36 -1.32
CA VAL A 174 -29.03 -6.10 -0.62
C VAL A 174 -29.23 -7.60 -0.85
N THR A 175 -28.21 -8.28 -1.36
CA THR A 175 -28.25 -9.73 -1.61
C THR A 175 -27.38 -10.51 -0.64
N GLN A 176 -26.31 -9.89 -0.14
CA GLN A 176 -25.32 -10.57 0.69
C GLN A 176 -24.67 -9.64 1.71
N ILE A 177 -24.27 -10.21 2.85
CA ILE A 177 -23.38 -9.60 3.83
C ILE A 177 -22.12 -10.46 3.96
N VAL A 178 -20.96 -9.89 3.66
CA VAL A 178 -19.65 -10.49 3.92
C VAL A 178 -19.07 -9.84 5.17
N ALA A 179 -18.79 -10.63 6.19
CA ALA A 179 -18.18 -10.13 7.42
C ALA A 179 -17.26 -11.16 8.06
N ASP A 180 -16.56 -10.77 9.13
CA ASP A 180 -15.67 -11.66 9.88
C ASP A 180 -16.38 -12.94 10.38
N ASN A 181 -15.57 -13.88 10.87
CA ASN A 181 -16.06 -15.17 11.35
C ASN A 181 -16.30 -15.22 12.87
N ALA A 182 -16.14 -14.10 13.58
CA ALA A 182 -16.37 -13.99 15.01
C ALA A 182 -17.82 -14.29 15.37
N SER A 183 -18.03 -14.77 16.61
CA SER A 183 -19.33 -15.15 17.14
C SER A 183 -20.38 -14.04 17.03
N ASN A 184 -19.96 -12.79 17.21
CA ASN A 184 -20.85 -11.63 17.20
C ASN A 184 -21.42 -11.36 15.80
N TYR A 185 -20.59 -11.45 14.75
CA TYR A 185 -21.06 -11.34 13.37
C TYR A 185 -21.89 -12.56 12.93
N ASN A 186 -21.61 -13.75 13.46
CA ASN A 186 -22.44 -14.92 13.19
C ASN A 186 -23.82 -14.81 13.84
N LEU A 187 -23.93 -14.22 15.04
CA LEU A 187 -25.22 -13.89 15.65
C LEU A 187 -25.94 -12.81 14.84
N ALA A 188 -25.25 -11.71 14.50
CA ALA A 188 -25.84 -10.61 13.74
C ALA A 188 -26.39 -11.09 12.38
N GLY A 189 -25.59 -11.83 11.62
CA GLY A 189 -26.00 -12.38 10.33
C GLY A 189 -27.19 -13.32 10.44
N ARG A 190 -27.27 -14.17 11.49
CA ARG A 190 -28.43 -15.03 11.72
C ARG A 190 -29.71 -14.25 11.98
N LEU A 191 -29.63 -13.19 12.75
CA LEU A 191 -30.79 -12.33 13.03
C LEU A 191 -31.25 -11.61 11.76
N ILE A 192 -30.32 -11.05 10.97
CA ILE A 192 -30.65 -10.40 9.70
C ILE A 192 -31.26 -11.39 8.71
N MET A 193 -30.73 -12.61 8.59
CA MET A 193 -31.29 -13.66 7.73
C MET A 193 -32.70 -14.10 8.17
N ALA A 194 -33.04 -13.97 9.46
CA ALA A 194 -34.38 -14.26 9.95
C ALA A 194 -35.37 -13.14 9.56
N ASP A 195 -34.93 -11.88 9.64
CA ASP A 195 -35.74 -10.71 9.27
C ASP A 195 -35.87 -10.55 7.74
N HIS A 196 -34.82 -10.92 7.00
CA HIS A 196 -34.70 -10.80 5.54
C HIS A 196 -34.11 -12.07 4.93
N PRO A 197 -34.94 -13.11 4.66
CA PRO A 197 -34.47 -14.42 4.21
C PRO A 197 -33.72 -14.43 2.87
N HIS A 198 -33.87 -13.40 2.04
CA HIS A 198 -33.15 -13.25 0.77
C HIS A 198 -31.72 -12.73 0.95
N ILE A 199 -31.39 -12.10 2.08
CA ILE A 199 -30.06 -11.57 2.36
C ILE A 199 -29.22 -12.68 2.99
N ILE A 200 -28.18 -13.16 2.29
CA ILE A 200 -27.31 -14.22 2.83
C ILE A 200 -26.09 -13.66 3.57
N LYS A 201 -25.75 -14.21 4.74
CA LYS A 201 -24.45 -13.92 5.38
C LYS A 201 -23.40 -14.93 4.94
N THR A 202 -22.31 -14.44 4.36
CA THR A 202 -21.12 -15.24 4.07
C THR A 202 -19.94 -14.85 4.95
N LYS A 203 -19.06 -15.83 5.14
CA LYS A 203 -17.84 -15.71 5.94
C LYS A 203 -16.75 -15.03 5.12
N CYS A 204 -15.99 -14.14 5.73
CA CYS A 204 -14.86 -13.50 5.08
C CYS A 204 -13.78 -14.54 4.71
N ALA A 205 -13.52 -14.68 3.40
CA ALA A 205 -12.52 -15.60 2.89
C ALA A 205 -11.10 -15.27 3.37
N ALA A 206 -10.75 -13.98 3.39
CA ALA A 206 -9.44 -13.53 3.89
C ALA A 206 -9.22 -13.93 5.36
N HIS A 207 -10.25 -13.79 6.20
CA HIS A 207 -10.20 -14.24 7.58
C HIS A 207 -10.15 -15.78 7.67
N GLY A 208 -10.84 -16.51 6.79
CA GLY A 208 -10.74 -17.97 6.69
C GLY A 208 -9.30 -18.44 6.39
N VAL A 209 -8.64 -17.83 5.39
CA VAL A 209 -7.24 -18.11 5.07
C VAL A 209 -6.32 -17.79 6.24
N GLN A 210 -6.54 -16.66 6.91
CA GLN A 210 -5.80 -16.27 8.10
C GLN A 210 -5.91 -17.32 9.23
N LEU A 211 -7.11 -17.83 9.51
CA LEU A 211 -7.34 -18.88 10.51
C LEU A 211 -6.71 -20.23 10.10
N LEU A 212 -6.71 -20.56 8.81
CA LEU A 212 -6.02 -21.74 8.31
C LEU A 212 -4.52 -21.66 8.58
N LEU A 213 -3.90 -20.51 8.26
CA LEU A 213 -2.48 -20.28 8.48
C LEU A 213 -2.12 -20.26 9.98
N GLU A 214 -3.00 -19.74 10.82
CA GLU A 214 -2.91 -19.85 12.27
C GLU A 214 -2.88 -21.31 12.74
N ASP A 215 -3.80 -22.13 12.22
CA ASP A 215 -3.88 -23.55 12.55
C ASP A 215 -2.63 -24.31 12.12
N TYR A 216 -2.10 -24.03 10.92
CA TYR A 216 -0.80 -24.59 10.49
C TYR A 216 0.30 -24.23 11.48
N TYR A 217 0.42 -22.95 11.85
CA TYR A 217 1.42 -22.51 12.80
C TYR A 217 1.25 -23.16 14.20
N LYS A 218 0.03 -23.26 14.70
CA LYS A 218 -0.24 -23.74 16.07
C LYS A 218 -0.23 -25.26 16.18
N LYS A 219 -0.72 -25.98 15.18
CA LYS A 219 -0.99 -27.42 15.24
C LYS A 219 0.06 -28.27 14.51
N VAL A 220 0.82 -27.71 13.57
CA VAL A 220 1.85 -28.44 12.82
C VAL A 220 3.24 -28.15 13.41
N GLY A 221 3.77 -29.11 14.18
CA GLY A 221 4.97 -28.91 15.00
C GLY A 221 6.22 -28.45 14.22
N TRP A 222 6.46 -29.02 13.03
CA TRP A 222 7.61 -28.64 12.21
C TRP A 222 7.46 -27.23 11.61
N VAL A 223 6.24 -26.82 11.23
CA VAL A 223 5.95 -25.45 10.76
C VAL A 223 6.21 -24.44 11.88
N LYS A 224 5.74 -24.76 13.09
CA LYS A 224 5.99 -23.94 14.29
C LYS A 224 7.48 -23.77 14.56
N ALA A 225 8.27 -24.83 14.41
CA ALA A 225 9.72 -24.79 14.61
C ALA A 225 10.42 -23.89 13.57
N ILE A 226 10.06 -24.02 12.29
CA ILE A 226 10.58 -23.15 11.21
C ILE A 226 10.24 -21.68 11.49
N TYR A 227 8.98 -21.39 11.85
CA TYR A 227 8.56 -20.04 12.19
C TYR A 227 9.37 -19.45 13.35
N ASN A 228 9.53 -20.20 14.45
CA ASN A 228 10.25 -19.71 15.61
C ASN A 228 11.72 -19.39 15.29
N LYS A 229 12.37 -20.21 14.46
CA LYS A 229 13.72 -19.94 13.96
C LYS A 229 13.77 -18.68 13.10
N ALA A 230 12.86 -18.56 12.14
CA ALA A 230 12.77 -17.39 11.25
C ALA A 230 12.48 -16.10 12.04
N LYS A 231 11.58 -16.17 13.02
CA LYS A 231 11.26 -15.07 13.93
C LYS A 231 12.47 -14.66 14.77
N SER A 232 13.17 -15.62 15.37
CA SER A 232 14.39 -15.35 16.17
C SER A 232 15.47 -14.66 15.34
N MET A 233 15.66 -15.13 14.10
CA MET A 233 16.57 -14.52 13.14
C MET A 233 16.15 -13.09 12.80
N TYR A 234 14.90 -12.90 12.40
CA TYR A 234 14.36 -11.57 12.07
C TYR A 234 14.53 -10.60 13.25
N ASP A 235 14.08 -11.00 14.44
CA ASP A 235 14.12 -10.16 15.64
C ASP A 235 15.56 -9.74 15.97
N TYR A 236 16.53 -10.66 15.89
CA TYR A 236 17.94 -10.33 16.14
C TYR A 236 18.49 -9.36 15.08
N LEU A 237 18.26 -9.65 13.79
CA LEU A 237 18.78 -8.83 12.68
C LEU A 237 18.23 -7.40 12.73
N TYR A 238 16.95 -7.23 13.07
CA TYR A 238 16.28 -5.93 13.09
C TYR A 238 16.42 -5.17 14.41
N ARG A 239 16.82 -5.82 15.51
CA ARG A 239 16.96 -5.16 16.83
C ARG A 239 18.10 -4.16 16.89
N HIS A 240 19.22 -4.45 16.22
CA HIS A 240 20.42 -3.62 16.30
C HIS A 240 20.69 -2.94 14.95
N HIS A 241 20.67 -1.60 14.93
CA HIS A 241 20.87 -0.82 13.71
C HIS A 241 22.17 -1.21 12.97
N THR A 242 23.25 -1.50 13.69
CA THR A 242 24.53 -1.93 13.09
C THR A 242 24.42 -3.29 12.41
N VAL A 243 23.70 -4.25 13.01
CA VAL A 243 23.45 -5.57 12.43
C VAL A 243 22.55 -5.46 11.21
N LEU A 244 21.48 -4.67 11.31
CA LEU A 244 20.56 -4.40 10.20
C LEU A 244 21.28 -3.75 9.01
N SER A 245 22.12 -2.74 9.28
CA SER A 245 22.93 -2.08 8.25
C SER A 245 23.87 -3.05 7.56
N LEU A 246 24.52 -3.93 8.33
CA LEU A 246 25.42 -4.94 7.78
C LEU A 246 24.66 -5.99 6.96
N MET A 247 23.51 -6.46 7.46
CA MET A 247 22.63 -7.37 6.71
C MET A 247 22.26 -6.80 5.35
N ARG A 248 21.82 -5.54 5.29
CA ARG A 248 21.47 -4.84 4.05
C ARG A 248 22.64 -4.75 3.07
N GLN A 249 23.88 -4.61 3.54
CA GLN A 249 25.07 -4.60 2.68
C GLN A 249 25.29 -5.96 2.01
N TYR A 250 25.02 -7.06 2.71
CA TYR A 250 25.26 -8.42 2.21
C TYR A 250 24.06 -9.00 1.44
N THR A 251 22.83 -8.61 1.75
CA THR A 251 21.61 -9.12 1.11
C THR A 251 21.07 -8.18 0.02
N GLY A 252 21.38 -6.89 0.08
CA GLY A 252 20.81 -5.86 -0.79
C GLY A 252 19.30 -5.63 -0.62
N LYS A 253 18.66 -6.25 0.38
CA LYS A 253 17.19 -6.23 0.58
C LYS A 253 16.82 -6.17 2.06
N ASP A 254 15.66 -5.59 2.34
CA ASP A 254 14.97 -5.75 3.62
C ASP A 254 14.12 -7.02 3.62
N LEU A 255 14.00 -7.64 4.79
CA LEU A 255 13.06 -8.73 5.07
C LEU A 255 11.66 -8.16 5.30
N ARG A 256 10.64 -8.99 5.06
CA ARG A 256 9.25 -8.62 5.33
C ARG A 256 8.96 -8.74 6.81
N GLU A 257 8.47 -7.65 7.40
CA GLU A 257 8.03 -7.62 8.78
C GLU A 257 6.81 -8.53 9.00
N TYR A 258 6.81 -9.22 10.13
CA TYR A 258 5.67 -10.03 10.57
C TYR A 258 4.82 -9.27 11.59
N SER A 259 3.53 -9.58 11.63
CA SER A 259 2.57 -9.02 12.57
C SER A 259 1.83 -10.15 13.30
N SER A 260 1.80 -10.08 14.63
CA SER A 260 1.10 -11.07 15.46
C SER A 260 -0.39 -11.20 15.16
N THR A 261 -1.00 -10.18 14.56
CA THR A 261 -2.42 -10.17 14.18
C THR A 261 -2.66 -10.65 12.75
N ARG A 262 -1.61 -10.95 11.97
CA ARG A 262 -1.67 -11.37 10.55
C ARG A 262 -0.78 -12.60 10.31
N PHE A 263 -1.27 -13.81 10.55
CA PHE A 263 -0.53 -15.07 10.33
C PHE A 263 0.02 -15.22 8.91
N SER A 264 -0.62 -14.64 7.89
CA SER A 264 -0.03 -14.59 6.54
C SER A 264 1.35 -13.94 6.49
N SER A 265 1.59 -12.91 7.31
CA SER A 265 2.88 -12.23 7.38
C SER A 265 4.02 -13.14 7.85
N TYR A 266 3.72 -14.21 8.58
CA TYR A 266 4.73 -15.17 9.07
C TYR A 266 5.36 -15.91 7.88
N PHE A 267 4.50 -16.34 6.94
CA PHE A 267 4.92 -17.03 5.73
C PHE A 267 5.64 -16.07 4.77
N LEU A 268 5.18 -14.81 4.68
CA LEU A 268 5.86 -13.79 3.87
C LEU A 268 7.24 -13.42 4.43
N MET A 269 7.40 -13.38 5.76
CA MET A 269 8.70 -13.21 6.41
C MET A 269 9.63 -14.39 6.08
N ILE A 270 9.17 -15.62 6.27
CA ILE A 270 9.94 -16.83 5.94
C ILE A 270 10.37 -16.79 4.47
N GLN A 271 9.45 -16.51 3.55
CA GLN A 271 9.76 -16.37 2.13
C GLN A 271 10.85 -15.32 1.89
N SER A 272 10.75 -14.14 2.51
CA SER A 272 11.76 -13.10 2.34
C SER A 272 13.14 -13.49 2.88
N ILE A 273 13.20 -14.30 3.94
CA ILE A 273 14.46 -14.84 4.49
C ILE A 273 15.07 -15.86 3.52
N LEU A 274 14.26 -16.75 2.96
CA LEU A 274 14.70 -17.74 1.95
C LEU A 274 15.26 -17.05 0.69
N GLU A 275 14.65 -15.96 0.25
CA GLU A 275 15.10 -15.19 -0.92
C GLU A 275 16.49 -14.54 -0.75
N VAL A 276 16.99 -14.42 0.48
CA VAL A 276 18.29 -13.81 0.79
C VAL A 276 19.24 -14.76 1.52
N GLU A 277 18.99 -16.07 1.47
CA GLU A 277 19.78 -17.09 2.16
C GLU A 277 21.29 -16.93 1.92
N ASP A 278 21.72 -16.84 0.66
CA ASP A 278 23.15 -16.71 0.31
C ASP A 278 23.78 -15.46 0.93
N GLY A 279 23.06 -14.33 0.90
CA GLY A 279 23.50 -13.09 1.53
C GLY A 279 23.65 -13.22 3.04
N LEU A 280 22.71 -13.90 3.71
CA LEU A 280 22.76 -14.18 5.14
C LEU A 280 23.90 -15.14 5.51
N ARG A 281 24.14 -16.18 4.71
CA ARG A 281 25.27 -17.10 4.91
C ARG A 281 26.61 -16.39 4.77
N ASN A 282 26.75 -15.54 3.75
CA ASN A 282 27.94 -14.71 3.56
C ASN A 282 28.14 -13.72 4.70
N LEU A 283 27.07 -13.09 5.19
CA LEU A 283 27.08 -12.19 6.34
C LEU A 283 27.68 -12.86 7.58
N VAL A 284 27.13 -14.00 8.03
CA VAL A 284 27.59 -14.62 9.28
C VAL A 284 28.96 -15.29 9.15
N ALA A 285 29.39 -15.59 7.93
CA ALA A 285 30.72 -16.08 7.63
C ALA A 285 31.76 -14.95 7.57
N SER A 286 31.36 -13.68 7.45
CA SER A 286 32.27 -12.57 7.16
C SER A 286 33.17 -12.18 8.34
N PRO A 287 34.34 -11.57 8.07
CA PRO A 287 35.16 -10.94 9.10
C PRO A 287 34.42 -9.83 9.84
N ASP A 288 33.58 -9.07 9.13
CA ASP A 288 32.81 -7.95 9.69
C ASP A 288 31.91 -8.44 10.82
N TRP A 289 31.16 -9.53 10.60
CA TRP A 289 30.31 -10.15 11.61
C TRP A 289 31.13 -10.64 12.82
N ARG A 290 32.24 -11.35 12.58
CA ARG A 290 33.11 -11.88 13.65
C ARG A 290 33.77 -10.77 14.48
N GLY A 291 33.99 -9.60 13.89
CA GLY A 291 34.53 -8.42 14.56
C GLY A 291 33.53 -7.72 15.50
N MET A 292 32.23 -7.95 15.34
CA MET A 292 31.21 -7.32 16.18
C MET A 292 31.17 -7.94 17.58
N GLN A 293 31.04 -7.11 18.63
CA GLN A 293 30.74 -7.64 19.97
C GLN A 293 29.36 -8.32 20.02
N LEU A 294 28.40 -7.81 19.23
CA LEU A 294 27.04 -8.35 19.14
C LEU A 294 27.01 -9.80 18.64
N SER A 295 27.97 -10.21 17.80
CA SER A 295 28.02 -11.59 17.26
C SER A 295 28.43 -12.65 18.29
N ARG A 296 28.82 -12.22 19.50
CA ARG A 296 29.22 -13.10 20.61
C ARG A 296 28.09 -13.35 21.61
N THR A 297 26.94 -12.72 21.43
CA THR A 297 25.77 -12.98 22.28
C THR A 297 25.22 -14.38 22.01
N ILE A 298 24.59 -14.99 23.02
CA ILE A 298 23.98 -16.34 22.88
C ILE A 298 23.00 -16.36 21.70
N GLU A 299 22.16 -15.33 21.60
CA GLU A 299 21.19 -15.17 20.52
C GLU A 299 21.85 -15.08 19.13
N ALA A 300 22.99 -14.39 19.03
CA ALA A 300 23.73 -14.30 17.78
C ALA A 300 24.36 -15.63 17.36
N VAL A 301 24.81 -16.43 18.34
CA VAL A 301 25.31 -17.79 18.11
C VAL A 301 24.17 -18.67 17.59
N ASP A 302 23.00 -18.64 18.24
CA ASP A 302 21.82 -19.40 17.79
C ASP A 302 21.41 -19.00 16.36
N VAL A 303 21.37 -17.69 16.06
CA VAL A 303 21.04 -17.19 14.72
C VAL A 303 22.07 -17.62 13.69
N LYS A 304 23.36 -17.56 14.03
CA LYS A 304 24.43 -18.05 13.16
C LYS A 304 24.28 -19.55 12.90
N ASP A 305 23.98 -20.35 13.91
CA ASP A 305 23.81 -21.80 13.76
C ASP A 305 22.59 -22.14 12.90
N ILE A 306 21.50 -21.37 13.02
CA ILE A 306 20.34 -21.49 12.12
C ILE A 306 20.75 -21.17 10.67
N ILE A 307 21.51 -20.09 10.45
CA ILE A 307 21.92 -19.66 9.11
C ILE A 307 22.93 -20.63 8.49
N GLN A 308 23.88 -21.14 9.27
CA GLN A 308 24.93 -22.05 8.80
C GLN A 308 24.52 -23.51 8.78
N GLY A 309 23.36 -23.85 9.34
CA GLY A 309 22.81 -25.20 9.32
C GLY A 309 22.77 -25.80 7.91
N THR A 310 22.98 -27.11 7.85
CA THR A 310 22.95 -27.90 6.59
C THR A 310 21.62 -27.79 5.87
N LYS A 311 20.53 -27.63 6.61
CA LYS A 311 19.22 -27.23 6.09
C LYS A 311 18.86 -25.86 6.65
N PHE A 312 18.70 -24.88 5.76
CA PHE A 312 18.33 -23.53 6.14
C PHE A 312 16.89 -23.50 6.67
N LEU A 313 16.71 -23.00 7.89
CA LEU A 313 15.45 -22.97 8.66
C LEU A 313 14.80 -24.33 9.01
N GLY A 314 15.08 -25.45 8.32
CA GLY A 314 14.52 -26.77 8.65
C GLY A 314 14.95 -27.90 7.73
#